data_AF-A0A371L5D5-F1
#
_entry.id   AF-A0A371L5D5-F1
#
_cell.length_a   1.000
_cell.length_b   1.000
_cell.length_c   1.000
_cell.angle_alpha   90.00
_cell.angle_beta   90.00
_cell.angle_gamma   90.00
#
_symmetry.space_group_name_H-M   'P 1'
#
loop_
_entity.id
_entity.type
_entity.pdbx_description
1 polymer ?
#
loop_
_entity_poly.entity_id
_entity_poly.type
_entity_poly.pdbx_seq_one_letter_code
_entity_poly.pdbx_strand_id
1 'polypeptide(L)'
;MEADRRLLREARERLDGWTYTARDRAYRELFAGDDAAVTAEERQLLDEVDAELAGDGDDGLWGTDEYAVVMGHPKNHPISVVCTRHPEIPSSWSRGGESLTEPEREQFNDLLWDYCERVRRYVQDEVDEFVGVAGVPEE
;
A
#
# COMPACT_ATOMS: atom_id res chain seq x y z
N MET A 1 18.57 13.69 18.88
CA MET A 1 18.69 14.90 18.02
C MET A 1 19.55 14.68 16.78
N GLU A 2 20.76 14.09 16.88
CA GLU A 2 21.57 13.72 15.70
C GLU A 2 21.47 12.22 15.36
N ALA A 3 21.44 11.37 16.41
CA ALA A 3 21.18 9.93 16.26
C ALA A 3 19.83 9.65 15.58
N ASP A 4 18.75 10.31 16.03
CA ASP A 4 17.41 10.15 15.44
C ASP A 4 17.36 10.58 13.96
N ARG A 5 18.10 11.64 13.59
CA ARG A 5 18.18 12.08 12.18
C ARG A 5 18.94 11.09 11.31
N ARG A 6 19.98 10.47 11.87
CA ARG A 6 20.73 9.41 11.19
C ARG A 6 19.86 8.18 10.99
N LEU A 7 19.15 7.73 12.03
CA LEU A 7 18.21 6.61 11.94
C LEU A 7 17.10 6.89 10.92
N LEU A 8 16.52 8.09 10.92
CA LEU A 8 15.50 8.49 9.94
C LEU A 8 16.01 8.40 8.50
N ARG A 9 17.24 8.87 8.25
CA ARG A 9 17.85 8.78 6.92
C ARG A 9 18.10 7.33 6.51
N GLU A 10 18.66 6.54 7.41
CA GLU A 10 18.94 5.12 7.19
C GLU A 10 17.66 4.29 6.97
N ALA A 11 16.54 4.65 7.61
CA ALA A 11 15.23 4.04 7.36
C ALA A 11 14.70 4.42 5.97
N ARG A 12 14.84 5.68 5.55
CA ARG A 12 14.45 6.13 4.20
C ARG A 12 15.23 5.43 3.10
N GLU A 13 16.51 5.17 3.30
CA GLU A 13 17.36 4.43 2.35
C GLU A 13 16.95 2.96 2.19
N ARG A 14 16.18 2.40 3.14
CA ARG A 14 15.67 1.02 3.10
C ARG A 14 14.21 0.91 2.69
N LEU A 15 13.48 2.04 2.67
CA LEU A 15 12.03 2.09 2.49
C LEU A 15 11.57 1.33 1.25
N ASP A 16 12.20 1.58 0.09
CA ASP A 16 11.80 0.96 -1.17
C ASP A 16 11.83 -0.57 -1.11
N GLY A 17 12.82 -1.15 -0.42
CA GLY A 17 12.94 -2.60 -0.25
C GLY A 17 11.87 -3.18 0.68
N TRP A 18 11.55 -2.47 1.76
CA TRP A 18 10.46 -2.85 2.66
C TRP A 18 9.11 -2.74 1.98
N THR A 19 8.84 -1.63 1.28
CA THR A 19 7.61 -1.43 0.51
C THR A 19 7.45 -2.52 -0.54
N TYR A 20 8.50 -2.88 -1.28
CA TYR A 20 8.45 -3.97 -2.26
C TYR A 20 7.97 -5.29 -1.64
N THR A 21 8.54 -5.68 -0.50
CA THR A 21 8.19 -6.93 0.18
C THR A 21 6.79 -6.86 0.81
N ALA A 22 6.43 -5.72 1.38
CA ALA A 22 5.13 -5.47 1.98
C ALA A 22 3.99 -5.48 0.96
N ARG A 23 4.20 -4.92 -0.24
CA ARG A 23 3.25 -4.97 -1.37
C ARG A 23 2.95 -6.40 -1.78
N ASP A 24 3.99 -7.21 -2.03
CA ASP A 24 3.82 -8.63 -2.39
C ASP A 24 3.03 -9.41 -1.33
N ARG A 25 3.31 -9.16 -0.05
CA ARG A 25 2.58 -9.77 1.05
C ARG A 25 1.11 -9.34 1.10
N ALA A 26 0.86 -8.03 1.11
CA ALA A 26 -0.50 -7.49 1.17
C ALA A 26 -1.33 -7.92 -0.03
N TYR A 27 -0.73 -7.97 -1.23
CA TYR A 27 -1.40 -8.42 -2.43
C TYR A 27 -1.82 -9.88 -2.33
N ARG A 28 -0.93 -10.76 -1.84
CA ARG A 28 -1.26 -12.17 -1.63
C ARG A 28 -2.37 -12.36 -0.61
N GLU A 29 -2.31 -11.66 0.53
CA GLU A 29 -3.33 -11.79 1.57
C GLU A 29 -4.71 -11.29 1.12
N LEU A 30 -4.78 -10.23 0.30
CA LEU A 30 -6.05 -9.63 -0.11
C LEU A 30 -6.63 -10.18 -1.42
N PHE A 31 -5.80 -10.51 -2.40
CA PHE A 31 -6.27 -10.74 -3.78
C PHE A 31 -5.98 -12.14 -4.33
N ALA A 32 -4.94 -12.83 -3.84
CA ALA A 32 -4.46 -14.07 -4.45
C ALA A 32 -4.45 -15.31 -3.53
N GLY A 33 -4.67 -15.16 -2.23
CA GLY A 33 -4.70 -16.25 -1.26
C GLY A 33 -6.02 -17.01 -1.23
N ASP A 34 -6.06 -18.10 -0.46
CA ASP A 34 -7.26 -18.93 -0.28
C ASP A 34 -8.42 -18.16 0.39
N ASP A 35 -8.09 -17.17 1.21
CA ASP A 35 -9.03 -16.27 1.92
C ASP A 35 -9.07 -14.87 1.27
N ALA A 36 -8.85 -14.76 -0.04
CA ALA A 36 -8.89 -13.48 -0.76
C ALA A 36 -10.23 -12.77 -0.56
N ALA A 37 -10.16 -11.44 -0.42
CA ALA A 37 -11.33 -10.57 -0.29
C ALA A 37 -12.10 -10.39 -1.61
N VAL A 38 -11.54 -10.87 -2.72
CA VAL A 38 -12.12 -10.81 -4.07
C VAL A 38 -12.28 -12.20 -4.66
N THR A 39 -13.28 -12.33 -5.50
CA THR A 39 -13.47 -13.46 -6.41
C THR A 39 -12.42 -13.46 -7.53
N ALA A 40 -12.38 -14.55 -8.30
CA ALA A 40 -11.47 -14.65 -9.44
C ALA A 40 -11.82 -13.65 -10.55
N GLU A 41 -13.11 -13.41 -10.77
CA GLU A 41 -13.64 -12.44 -11.73
C GLU A 41 -13.29 -11.01 -11.33
N GLU A 42 -13.49 -10.65 -10.06
CA GLU A 42 -13.11 -9.34 -9.52
C GLU A 42 -11.60 -9.10 -9.57
N ARG A 43 -10.78 -10.12 -9.28
CA ARG A 43 -9.32 -10.02 -9.46
C ARG A 43 -8.96 -9.79 -10.92
N GLN A 44 -9.54 -10.56 -11.85
CA GLN A 44 -9.27 -10.38 -13.27
C GLN A 44 -9.66 -8.97 -13.72
N LEU A 45 -10.78 -8.45 -13.22
CA LEU A 45 -11.21 -7.08 -13.49
C LEU A 45 -10.19 -6.05 -12.95
N LEU A 46 -9.65 -6.24 -11.75
CA LEU A 46 -8.59 -5.38 -11.22
C LEU A 46 -7.30 -5.44 -12.06
N ASP A 47 -6.91 -6.63 -12.55
CA ASP A 47 -5.76 -6.78 -13.45
C ASP A 47 -5.98 -6.03 -14.78
N GLU A 48 -7.22 -6.02 -15.28
CA GLU A 48 -7.58 -5.26 -16.48
C GLU A 48 -7.59 -3.75 -16.24
N VAL A 49 -8.11 -3.30 -15.08
CA VAL A 49 -8.06 -1.88 -14.68
C VAL A 49 -6.61 -1.42 -14.57
N ASP A 50 -5.77 -2.20 -13.88
CA ASP A 50 -4.34 -1.92 -13.72
C ASP A 50 -3.63 -1.78 -15.07
N ALA A 51 -3.86 -2.73 -15.98
CA ALA A 51 -3.25 -2.72 -17.31
C ALA A 51 -3.66 -1.49 -18.15
N GLU A 52 -4.92 -1.06 -18.08
CA GLU A 52 -5.39 0.15 -18.76
C GLU A 52 -4.82 1.41 -18.11
N LEU A 53 -4.75 1.46 -16.79
CA LEU A 53 -4.18 2.61 -16.07
C LEU A 53 -2.67 2.73 -16.26
N ALA A 54 -1.95 1.61 -16.41
CA ALA A 54 -0.52 1.59 -16.73
C ALA A 54 -0.20 2.01 -18.19
N GLY A 55 -1.24 2.29 -18.99
CA GLY A 55 -1.08 2.85 -20.33
C GLY A 55 -0.25 4.14 -20.34
N ASP A 56 0.51 4.36 -21.41
CA ASP A 56 1.37 5.54 -21.60
C ASP A 56 2.48 5.78 -20.56
N GLY A 57 2.82 4.75 -19.77
CA GLY A 57 3.96 4.77 -18.84
C GLY A 57 3.62 5.23 -17.43
N ASP A 58 2.35 5.23 -17.05
CA ASP A 58 1.91 5.36 -15.66
C ASP A 58 2.16 4.05 -14.88
N ASP A 59 2.15 4.13 -13.56
CA ASP A 59 2.49 3.04 -12.65
C ASP A 59 1.31 2.09 -12.37
N GLY A 60 0.17 2.30 -13.04
CA GLY A 60 -1.05 1.51 -12.84
C GLY A 60 -1.66 1.67 -11.45
N LEU A 61 -2.47 0.69 -11.04
CA LEU A 61 -2.98 0.59 -9.67
C LEU A 61 -1.87 0.18 -8.70
N TRP A 62 -1.05 -0.80 -9.07
CA TRP A 62 -0.16 -1.45 -8.11
C TRP A 62 1.18 -0.75 -7.89
N GLY A 63 1.55 0.20 -8.75
CA GLY A 63 2.76 0.99 -8.61
C GLY A 63 2.53 2.42 -8.10
N THR A 64 1.28 2.89 -8.08
CA THR A 64 0.90 4.27 -7.73
C THR A 64 0.99 4.59 -6.23
N ASP A 65 0.89 3.59 -5.34
CA ASP A 65 0.92 3.82 -3.91
C ASP A 65 2.29 4.34 -3.46
N GLU A 66 2.34 5.36 -2.61
CA GLU A 66 3.59 5.96 -2.15
C GLU A 66 3.63 5.98 -0.62
N TYR A 67 4.83 5.80 -0.05
CA TYR A 67 5.04 5.81 1.39
C TYR A 67 6.19 6.73 1.77
N ALA A 68 6.12 7.27 2.98
CA ALA A 68 7.18 8.08 3.55
C ALA A 68 7.48 7.67 4.99
N VAL A 69 8.77 7.71 5.33
CA VAL A 69 9.23 7.60 6.71
C VAL A 69 9.40 8.99 7.31
N VAL A 70 8.71 9.23 8.42
CA VAL A 70 8.66 10.50 9.15
C VAL A 70 9.03 10.31 10.62
N MET A 71 9.32 11.42 11.30
CA MET A 71 9.42 11.38 12.76
C MET A 71 8.03 11.14 13.34
N GLY A 72 7.92 10.15 14.23
CA GLY A 72 6.67 9.77 14.87
C GLY A 72 6.59 10.21 16.33
N HIS A 73 5.74 9.53 17.09
CA HIS A 73 5.58 9.79 18.52
C HIS A 73 6.69 9.11 19.35
N PRO A 74 7.48 9.85 20.15
CA PRO A 74 8.68 9.31 20.81
C PRO A 74 8.47 8.10 21.74
N LYS A 75 7.24 7.84 22.18
CA LYS A 75 6.91 6.76 23.12
C LYS A 75 6.46 5.46 22.46
N ASN A 76 5.92 5.53 21.25
CA ASN A 76 5.33 4.37 20.58
C ASN A 76 6.17 4.05 19.34
N HIS A 77 6.03 4.88 18.31
CA HIS A 77 6.79 4.79 17.07
C HIS A 77 7.62 6.06 16.92
N PRO A 78 8.88 6.12 17.40
CA PRO A 78 9.73 7.30 17.25
C PRO A 78 9.99 7.63 15.77
N ILE A 79 9.89 6.62 14.90
CA ILE A 79 9.86 6.74 13.45
C ILE A 79 8.57 6.08 12.96
N SER A 80 7.82 6.77 12.11
CA SER A 80 6.53 6.30 11.60
C SER A 80 6.50 6.24 10.07
N VAL A 81 5.71 5.32 9.55
CA VAL A 81 5.42 5.17 8.13
C VAL A 81 4.04 5.73 7.85
N VAL A 82 3.95 6.54 6.80
CA VAL A 82 2.67 7.08 6.30
C VAL A 82 2.50 6.70 4.84
N CYS A 83 1.27 6.35 4.46
CA CYS A 83 0.87 6.26 3.06
C CYS A 83 0.59 7.68 2.55
N THR A 84 1.39 8.15 1.58
CA THR A 84 1.28 9.50 1.01
C THR A 84 0.40 9.54 -0.24
N ARG A 85 0.21 8.40 -0.91
CA ARG A 85 -0.64 8.26 -2.09
C ARG A 85 -1.28 6.88 -2.09
N HIS A 86 -2.59 6.84 -2.31
CA HIS A 86 -3.36 5.61 -2.47
C HIS A 86 -3.72 5.46 -3.95
N PRO A 87 -3.78 4.22 -4.48
CA PRO A 87 -4.33 3.98 -5.80
C PRO A 87 -5.85 4.09 -5.74
N GLU A 88 -6.42 4.60 -6.83
CA GLU A 88 -7.86 4.80 -6.97
C GLU A 88 -8.27 4.52 -8.40
N ILE A 89 -9.35 3.78 -8.59
CA ILE A 89 -10.01 3.63 -9.88
C ILE A 89 -10.80 4.92 -10.16
N PRO A 90 -10.46 5.70 -11.19
CA PRO A 90 -11.14 6.97 -11.46
C PRO A 90 -12.56 6.74 -11.98
N SER A 91 -13.47 7.67 -11.69
CA SER A 91 -14.86 7.61 -12.19
C SER A 91 -14.99 7.64 -13.72
N SER A 92 -13.95 8.12 -14.41
CA SER A 92 -13.85 8.11 -15.87
C SER A 92 -13.36 6.78 -16.46
N TRP A 93 -12.97 5.81 -15.63
CA TRP A 93 -12.53 4.51 -16.12
C TRP A 93 -13.69 3.78 -16.82
N SER A 94 -13.41 3.26 -18.01
CA SER A 94 -14.34 2.41 -18.76
C SER A 94 -13.55 1.55 -19.74
N ARG A 95 -14.04 0.35 -20.00
CA ARG A 95 -13.48 -0.59 -20.97
C ARG A 95 -14.49 -0.83 -22.08
N GLY A 96 -14.13 -0.47 -23.33
CA GLY A 96 -15.00 -0.74 -24.49
C GLY A 96 -16.40 -0.11 -24.40
N GLY A 97 -16.60 0.91 -23.55
CA GLY A 97 -17.89 1.54 -23.28
C GLY A 97 -18.64 0.99 -22.06
N GLU A 98 -18.14 -0.08 -21.42
CA GLU A 98 -18.63 -0.58 -20.14
C GLU A 98 -17.82 0.04 -19.00
N SER A 99 -18.49 0.64 -18.01
CA SER A 99 -17.87 1.22 -16.83
C SER A 99 -18.32 0.45 -15.58
N LEU A 100 -17.51 0.48 -14.53
CA LEU A 100 -17.99 0.07 -13.21
C LEU A 100 -19.18 0.94 -12.81
N THR A 101 -20.15 0.32 -12.15
CA THR A 101 -21.13 1.11 -11.39
C THR A 101 -20.41 1.84 -10.25
N GLU A 102 -21.01 2.93 -9.77
CA GLU A 102 -20.45 3.67 -8.63
C GLU A 102 -20.25 2.79 -7.38
N PRO A 103 -21.21 1.93 -6.97
CA PRO A 103 -21.00 1.02 -5.84
C PRO A 103 -19.85 0.01 -6.03
N GLU A 104 -19.68 -0.55 -7.23
CA GLU A 104 -18.57 -1.48 -7.50
C GLU A 104 -17.22 -0.75 -7.43
N ARG A 105 -17.16 0.46 -7.98
CA ARG A 105 -15.95 1.29 -7.92
C ARG A 105 -15.60 1.67 -6.48
N GLU A 106 -16.58 2.07 -5.69
CA GLU A 106 -16.40 2.37 -4.26
C GLU A 106 -15.88 1.14 -3.50
N GLN A 107 -16.47 -0.04 -3.72
CA GLN A 107 -16.02 -1.28 -3.11
C GLN A 107 -14.56 -1.61 -3.44
N PHE A 108 -14.14 -1.45 -4.70
CA PHE A 108 -12.75 -1.68 -5.08
C PHE A 108 -11.81 -0.63 -4.50
N ASN A 109 -12.21 0.65 -4.46
CA ASN A 109 -11.39 1.71 -3.87
C ASN A 109 -11.23 1.55 -2.36
N ASP A 110 -12.26 1.09 -1.65
CA ASP A 110 -12.16 0.71 -0.24
C ASP A 110 -11.18 -0.45 -0.04
N LEU A 111 -11.18 -1.43 -0.94
CA LEU A 111 -10.25 -2.55 -0.89
C LEU A 111 -8.80 -2.12 -1.21
N LEU A 112 -8.60 -1.20 -2.16
CA LEU A 112 -7.29 -0.60 -2.47
C LEU A 112 -6.75 0.24 -1.29
N TRP A 113 -7.64 0.91 -0.56
CA TRP A 113 -7.29 1.57 0.70
C TRP A 113 -6.81 0.56 1.75
N ASP A 114 -7.56 -0.51 1.95
CA ASP A 114 -7.22 -1.62 2.86
C ASP A 114 -5.88 -2.31 2.51
N TYR A 115 -5.57 -2.38 1.22
CA TYR A 115 -4.27 -2.84 0.74
C TYR A 115 -3.14 -1.92 1.20
N CYS A 116 -3.27 -0.60 0.99
CA CYS A 116 -2.26 0.37 1.40
C CYS A 116 -2.07 0.41 2.92
N GLU A 117 -3.15 0.28 3.70
CA GLU A 117 -3.06 0.22 5.16
C GLU A 117 -2.30 -1.03 5.63
N ARG A 118 -2.49 -2.18 4.97
CA ARG A 118 -1.68 -3.39 5.24
C ARG A 118 -0.22 -3.19 4.87
N VAL A 119 0.07 -2.61 3.69
CA VAL A 119 1.44 -2.31 3.28
C VAL A 119 2.12 -1.38 4.27
N ARG A 120 1.47 -0.26 4.62
CA ARG A 120 1.94 0.70 5.64
C ARG A 120 2.27 -0.03 6.94
N ARG A 121 1.37 -0.89 7.42
CA ARG A 121 1.57 -1.66 8.65
C ARG A 121 2.79 -2.59 8.57
N TYR A 122 2.94 -3.36 7.51
CA TYR A 122 4.12 -4.23 7.38
C TYR A 122 5.42 -3.44 7.28
N VAL A 123 5.42 -2.31 6.57
CA VAL A 123 6.60 -1.43 6.52
C VAL A 123 6.86 -0.80 7.91
N GLN A 124 5.82 -0.49 8.68
CA GLN A 124 5.97 -0.02 10.07
C GLN A 124 6.61 -1.09 10.95
N ASP A 125 6.20 -2.36 10.82
CA ASP A 125 6.80 -3.48 11.56
C ASP A 125 8.30 -3.60 11.25
N GLU A 126 8.70 -3.48 9.97
CA GLU A 126 10.10 -3.48 9.55
C GLU A 126 10.89 -2.29 10.10
N VAL A 127 10.29 -1.10 10.12
CA VAL A 127 10.90 0.11 10.71
C VAL A 127 11.08 -0.06 12.21
N ASP A 128 10.08 -0.58 12.91
CA ASP A 128 10.10 -0.81 14.35
C ASP A 128 11.20 -1.82 14.72
N GLU A 129 11.31 -2.92 13.98
CA GLU A 129 12.41 -3.89 14.12
C GLU A 129 13.77 -3.21 13.90
N PHE A 130 13.90 -2.41 12.84
CA PHE A 130 15.14 -1.70 12.52
C PHE A 130 15.58 -0.73 13.63
N VAL A 131 14.64 0.01 14.23
CA VAL A 131 14.95 0.96 15.33
C VAL A 131 15.04 0.29 16.70
N GLY A 132 14.79 -1.02 16.78
CA GLY A 132 14.81 -1.78 18.03
C GLY A 132 13.61 -1.51 18.95
N VAL A 133 12.51 -1.01 18.39
CA VAL A 133 11.20 -0.97 19.07
C VAL A 133 10.56 -2.32 18.80
N ALA A 134 10.70 -3.27 19.72
CA ALA A 134 9.99 -4.53 19.60
C ALA A 134 8.48 -4.24 19.49
N GLY A 135 7.88 -4.62 18.35
CA GLY A 135 6.53 -4.26 17.92
C GLY A 135 5.53 -4.25 19.07
N VAL A 136 5.08 -3.05 19.45
CA VAL A 136 3.92 -2.89 20.32
C VAL A 136 2.73 -3.00 19.38
N PRO A 137 1.89 -4.05 19.45
CA PRO A 137 0.73 -4.14 18.59
C PRO A 137 -0.17 -2.92 18.83
N GLU A 138 -0.62 -2.28 17.74
CA GLU A 138 -1.66 -1.25 17.80
C GLU A 138 -2.92 -1.89 18.43
N GLU A 139 -3.38 -1.35 19.58
CA GLU A 139 -4.60 -1.78 20.30
C GLU A 139 -5.88 -1.40 19.56
#